data_AF-A0A2S6UG56-F1
#
_entry.id   AF-A0A2S6UG56-F1
#
_cell.length_a   1.000
_cell.length_b   1.000
_cell.length_c   1.000
_cell.angle_alpha   90.00
_cell.angle_beta   90.00
_cell.angle_gamma   90.00
#
_symmetry.space_group_name_H-M   'P 1'
#
loop_
_entity.id
_entity.type
_entity.pdbx_description
1 polymer ?
#
loop_
_entity_poly.entity_id
_entity_poly.type
_entity_poly.pdbx_seq_one_letter_code
_entity_poly.pdbx_strand_id
1 'polypeptide(L)'
;LGLAVRNNMASLALRLGQQLYPDGGGFDGASYPIPFWTPSDGFRVDRALIYALIRQESNFNPKAKSWAGARGLMQLMPSTAGFVARDKTYRWEKRTKLYTPEINLHLGQKYIEILLKDEKIKGDLFLMAAAWNGGPGNLNKWRRRTDYMSDPLFFIESLPSRETRIFIERVLSNLWIYRNRFGQRTPSLDAIAAGEWPVYVELGQQAEEMAESDGPRN
;
A
#
# COMPACT_ATOMS: atom_id res chain seq x y z
N LEU A 1 -18.98 9.45 11.74
CA LEU A 1 -18.21 8.64 10.76
C LEU A 1 -18.56 8.95 9.30
N GLY A 2 -19.83 8.83 8.88
CA GLY A 2 -20.23 9.04 7.49
C GLY A 2 -19.91 10.41 6.86
N LEU A 3 -19.94 11.50 7.64
CA LEU A 3 -19.58 12.84 7.14
C LEU A 3 -18.11 12.96 6.72
N ALA A 4 -17.17 12.34 7.46
CA ALA A 4 -15.75 12.38 7.11
C ALA A 4 -15.46 11.58 5.82
N VAL A 5 -16.10 10.41 5.67
CA VAL A 5 -16.01 9.58 4.46
C VAL A 5 -16.57 10.34 3.25
N ARG A 6 -17.76 10.95 3.37
CA ARG A 6 -18.40 11.72 2.29
C ARG A 6 -17.61 12.95 1.85
N ASN A 7 -16.79 13.52 2.73
CA ASN A 7 -15.99 14.71 2.44
C ASN A 7 -14.50 14.38 2.13
N ASN A 8 -14.19 13.14 1.74
CA ASN A 8 -12.84 12.69 1.38
C ASN A 8 -11.79 12.89 2.51
N MET A 9 -12.23 12.87 3.78
CA MET A 9 -11.38 13.03 4.95
C MET A 9 -10.95 11.68 5.51
N ALA A 10 -10.28 10.86 4.70
CA ALA A 10 -9.89 9.48 5.04
C ALA A 10 -9.10 9.38 6.36
N SER A 11 -8.12 10.25 6.59
CA SER A 11 -7.36 10.27 7.86
C SER A 11 -8.22 10.64 9.07
N LEU A 12 -9.22 11.50 8.90
CA LEU A 12 -10.16 11.84 9.98
C LEU A 12 -11.11 10.67 10.26
N ALA A 13 -11.61 10.02 9.20
CA ALA A 13 -12.47 8.85 9.32
C ALA A 13 -11.76 7.73 10.09
N LEU A 14 -10.48 7.46 9.78
CA LEU A 14 -9.64 6.48 10.49
C LEU A 14 -9.46 6.83 11.97
N ARG A 15 -9.07 8.07 12.29
CA ARG A 15 -8.87 8.50 13.68
C ARG A 15 -10.14 8.41 14.51
N LEU A 16 -11.27 8.86 13.95
CA LEU A 16 -12.56 8.75 14.61
C LEU A 16 -13.00 7.27 14.77
N GLY A 17 -12.73 6.43 13.76
CA GLY A 17 -12.99 5.00 13.84
C GLY A 17 -12.24 4.34 14.99
N GLN A 18 -10.94 4.58 15.08
CA GLN A 18 -10.09 4.06 16.17
C GLN A 18 -10.50 4.59 17.55
N GLN A 19 -10.90 5.85 17.65
CA GLN A 19 -11.31 6.43 18.93
C GLN A 19 -12.67 5.88 19.41
N LEU A 20 -13.60 5.63 18.49
CA LEU A 20 -14.95 5.14 18.82
C LEU A 20 -14.99 3.61 18.98
N TYR A 21 -14.10 2.89 18.30
CA TYR A 21 -14.05 1.43 18.25
C TYR A 21 -12.61 0.93 18.40
N PRO A 22 -12.00 1.10 19.58
CA PRO A 22 -10.59 0.77 19.82
C PRO A 22 -10.29 -0.71 19.67
N ASP A 23 -11.26 -1.58 20.01
CA ASP A 23 -11.15 -3.04 19.96
C ASP A 23 -11.72 -3.64 18.67
N GLY A 24 -12.11 -2.81 17.69
CA GLY A 24 -12.74 -3.24 16.44
C GLY A 24 -14.28 -3.20 16.48
N GLY A 25 -14.92 -3.77 15.46
CA GLY A 25 -16.40 -3.82 15.33
C GLY A 25 -17.08 -2.50 14.90
N GLY A 26 -16.30 -1.48 14.55
CA GLY A 26 -16.79 -0.18 14.08
C GLY A 26 -17.26 -0.16 12.62
N PHE A 27 -17.79 0.98 12.19
CA PHE A 27 -18.19 1.19 10.80
C PHE A 27 -17.01 0.96 9.86
N ASP A 28 -17.15 -0.06 9.03
CA ASP A 28 -16.11 -0.55 8.14
C ASP A 28 -15.50 0.59 7.29
N GLY A 29 -16.34 1.44 6.69
CA GLY A 29 -15.87 2.57 5.87
C GLY A 29 -15.04 3.62 6.62
N ALA A 30 -15.03 3.60 7.96
CA ALA A 30 -14.16 4.44 8.77
C ALA A 30 -12.80 3.80 9.03
N SER A 31 -12.76 2.48 9.24
CA SER A 31 -11.53 1.72 9.56
C SER A 31 -10.64 1.47 8.33
N TYR A 32 -11.23 1.52 7.13
CA TYR A 32 -10.57 1.30 5.84
C TYR A 32 -11.25 2.18 4.76
N PRO A 33 -10.93 3.48 4.73
CA PRO A 33 -11.58 4.44 3.84
C PRO A 33 -11.19 4.23 2.37
N ILE A 34 -12.11 4.58 1.46
CA ILE A 34 -11.91 4.59 0.00
C ILE A 34 -11.97 6.05 -0.47
N PRO A 35 -10.85 6.79 -0.44
CA PRO A 35 -10.83 8.19 -0.86
C PRO A 35 -11.00 8.34 -2.38
N PHE A 36 -11.43 9.52 -2.81
CA PHE A 36 -11.61 9.87 -4.23
C PHE A 36 -10.32 10.39 -4.90
N TRP A 37 -9.16 10.29 -4.24
CA TRP A 37 -7.89 10.70 -4.85
C TRP A 37 -7.53 9.75 -5.99
N THR A 38 -7.19 10.34 -7.13
CA THR A 38 -6.70 9.65 -8.32
C THR A 38 -5.26 10.06 -8.59
N PRO A 39 -4.37 9.14 -9.01
CA PRO A 39 -3.08 9.54 -9.56
C PRO A 39 -3.26 10.44 -10.78
N SER A 40 -2.27 11.28 -11.08
CA SER A 40 -2.35 12.25 -12.19
C SER A 40 -2.61 11.65 -13.57
N ASP A 41 -2.29 10.37 -13.75
CA ASP A 41 -2.46 9.60 -14.98
C ASP A 41 -3.33 8.35 -14.78
N GLY A 42 -4.22 8.39 -13.78
CA GLY A 42 -5.08 7.27 -13.43
C GLY A 42 -4.33 6.15 -12.71
N PHE A 43 -5.08 5.16 -12.23
CA PHE A 43 -4.50 3.98 -11.59
C PHE A 43 -3.90 3.05 -12.66
N ARG A 44 -2.74 2.47 -12.35
CA ARG A 44 -2.10 1.36 -13.10
C ARG A 44 -1.73 0.17 -12.22
N VAL A 45 -1.83 0.35 -10.91
CA VAL A 45 -1.67 -0.68 -9.88
C VAL A 45 -3.00 -0.77 -9.15
N ASP A 46 -3.40 -1.97 -8.73
CA ASP A 46 -4.66 -2.17 -8.01
C ASP A 46 -4.80 -1.18 -6.84
N ARG A 47 -5.97 -0.56 -6.77
CA ARG A 47 -6.33 0.38 -5.70
C ARG A 47 -6.17 -0.25 -4.32
N ALA A 48 -6.45 -1.56 -4.20
CA ALA A 48 -6.28 -2.31 -2.97
C ALA A 48 -4.84 -2.27 -2.45
N LEU A 49 -3.85 -2.48 -3.33
CA LEU A 49 -2.44 -2.46 -2.95
C LEU A 49 -1.98 -1.04 -2.60
N ILE A 50 -2.39 -0.05 -3.38
CA ILE A 50 -2.07 1.36 -3.09
C ILE A 50 -2.64 1.78 -1.73
N TYR A 51 -3.91 1.47 -1.47
CA TYR A 51 -4.56 1.84 -0.20
C TYR A 51 -4.00 1.06 0.99
N ALA A 52 -3.60 -0.19 0.79
CA ALA A 52 -2.90 -0.98 1.81
C ALA A 52 -1.59 -0.33 2.25
N LEU A 53 -0.79 0.15 1.29
CA LEU A 53 0.44 0.89 1.55
C LEU A 53 0.16 2.24 2.20
N ILE A 54 -0.77 3.05 1.67
CA ILE A 54 -1.11 4.37 2.25
C ILE A 54 -1.57 4.24 3.70
N ARG A 55 -2.37 3.21 3.99
CA ARG A 55 -2.85 2.95 5.35
C ARG A 55 -1.66 2.74 6.28
N GLN A 56 -0.72 1.89 5.89
CA GLN A 56 0.46 1.58 6.70
C GLN A 56 1.44 2.75 6.81
N GLU A 57 1.59 3.54 5.75
CA GLU A 57 2.59 4.61 5.66
C GLU A 57 2.16 5.92 6.34
N SER A 58 0.92 6.35 6.11
CA SER A 58 0.48 7.69 6.52
C SER A 58 -0.86 7.72 7.24
N ASN A 59 -1.54 6.59 7.37
CA ASN A 59 -2.96 6.56 7.77
C ASN A 59 -3.79 7.57 6.96
N PHE A 60 -3.53 7.63 5.65
CA PHE A 60 -4.17 8.54 4.69
C PHE A 60 -3.97 10.04 4.98
N ASN A 61 -2.92 10.43 5.71
CA ASN A 61 -2.59 11.83 5.92
C ASN A 61 -1.72 12.36 4.76
N PRO A 62 -2.25 13.20 3.84
CA PRO A 62 -1.48 13.71 2.71
C PRO A 62 -0.38 14.71 3.11
N LYS A 63 -0.40 15.19 4.36
CA LYS A 63 0.63 16.08 4.93
C LYS A 63 1.60 15.35 5.86
N ALA A 64 1.54 14.01 5.93
CA ALA A 64 2.45 13.23 6.76
C ALA A 64 3.91 13.46 6.36
N LYS A 65 4.78 13.62 7.36
CA LYS A 65 6.23 13.74 7.19
C LYS A 65 6.91 12.89 8.26
N SER A 66 7.71 11.89 7.84
CA SER A 66 8.51 11.11 8.78
C SER A 66 9.72 11.89 9.29
N TRP A 67 10.32 11.39 10.37
CA TRP A 67 11.56 11.94 10.93
C TRP A 67 12.72 11.91 9.90
N ALA A 68 12.81 10.83 9.12
CA ALA A 68 13.78 10.65 8.04
C ALA A 68 13.49 11.52 6.81
N GLY A 69 12.30 12.14 6.75
CA GLY A 69 11.90 13.05 5.68
C GLY A 69 11.11 12.41 4.55
N ALA A 70 10.51 11.24 4.76
CA ALA A 70 9.48 10.72 3.86
C ALA A 70 8.24 11.62 3.89
N ARG A 71 7.51 11.74 2.76
CA ARG A 71 6.44 12.74 2.60
C ARG A 71 5.19 12.19 1.91
N GLY A 72 4.04 12.65 2.39
CA GLY A 72 2.73 12.43 1.76
C GLY A 72 2.11 11.06 2.04
N LEU A 73 1.11 10.72 1.24
CA LEU A 73 0.25 9.54 1.43
C LEU A 73 1.04 8.22 1.44
N MET A 74 1.97 8.07 0.50
CA MET A 74 2.79 6.88 0.31
C MET A 74 4.21 7.07 0.88
N GLN A 75 4.43 8.07 1.74
CA GLN A 75 5.70 8.33 2.42
C GLN A 75 6.92 8.21 1.49
N LEU A 76 6.90 8.91 0.36
CA LEU A 76 8.02 8.88 -0.57
C LEU A 76 9.18 9.72 -0.04
N MET A 77 10.38 9.14 -0.06
CA MET A 77 11.62 9.89 0.16
C MET A 77 11.87 10.82 -1.04
N PRO A 78 12.35 12.06 -0.84
CA PRO A 78 12.72 12.96 -1.93
C PRO A 78 13.73 12.37 -2.93
N SER A 79 14.64 11.52 -2.45
CA SER A 79 15.58 10.77 -3.27
C SER A 79 14.86 9.76 -4.17
N THR A 80 13.94 8.98 -3.62
CA THR A 80 13.12 8.00 -4.36
C THR A 80 12.23 8.72 -5.37
N ALA A 81 11.55 9.79 -4.97
CA ALA A 81 10.75 10.61 -5.87
C ALA A 81 11.58 11.14 -7.05
N GLY A 82 12.79 11.64 -6.79
CA GLY A 82 13.67 12.12 -7.86
C GLY A 82 14.18 11.02 -8.79
N PHE A 83 14.43 9.81 -8.27
CA PHE A 83 14.77 8.64 -9.07
C PHE A 83 13.59 8.22 -9.98
N VAL A 84 12.40 8.07 -9.40
CA VAL A 84 11.19 7.60 -10.09
C VAL A 84 10.70 8.62 -11.12
N ALA A 85 10.74 9.91 -10.79
CA ALA A 85 10.38 10.99 -11.70
C ALA A 85 11.45 11.26 -12.77
N ARG A 86 12.66 10.70 -12.62
CA ARG A 86 13.87 11.10 -13.37
C ARG A 86 14.12 12.61 -13.31
N ASP A 87 13.84 13.20 -12.15
CA ASP A 87 13.90 14.64 -11.92
C ASP A 87 14.51 14.92 -10.54
N LYS A 88 15.77 15.36 -10.53
CA LYS A 88 16.52 15.63 -9.28
C LYS A 88 15.92 16.79 -8.47
N THR A 89 15.09 17.65 -9.06
CA THR A 89 14.48 18.78 -8.33
C THR A 89 13.55 18.32 -7.21
N TYR A 90 13.01 17.09 -7.25
CA TYR A 90 12.26 16.49 -6.13
C TYR A 90 13.09 16.33 -4.85
N ARG A 91 14.42 16.30 -4.95
CA ARG A 91 15.32 16.26 -3.79
C ARG A 91 15.32 17.59 -3.02
N TRP A 92 15.03 18.70 -3.71
CA TRP A 92 15.19 20.05 -3.19
C TRP A 92 13.92 20.88 -3.40
N GLU A 93 13.76 21.51 -4.56
CA GLU A 93 12.71 22.47 -4.90
C GLU A 93 11.31 21.85 -4.90
N LYS A 94 11.14 20.69 -5.54
CA LYS A 94 9.83 20.03 -5.71
C LYS A 94 9.47 19.10 -4.55
N ARG A 95 10.28 19.00 -3.49
CA ARG A 95 10.00 18.08 -2.36
C ARG A 95 8.66 18.32 -1.67
N THR A 96 8.16 19.55 -1.70
CA THR A 96 6.85 19.93 -1.14
C THR A 96 5.69 19.48 -2.02
N LYS A 97 5.91 19.25 -3.32
CA LYS A 97 4.90 18.69 -4.24
C LYS A 97 4.50 17.28 -3.83
N LEU A 98 5.33 16.56 -3.08
CA LEU A 98 5.00 15.24 -2.52
C LEU A 98 3.84 15.27 -1.52
N TYR A 99 3.40 16.44 -1.03
CA TYR A 99 2.19 16.59 -0.22
C TYR A 99 0.91 16.79 -1.06
N THR A 100 1.02 16.70 -2.38
CA THR A 100 -0.10 16.73 -3.34
C THR A 100 -0.50 15.29 -3.61
N PRO A 101 -1.71 14.84 -3.20
CA PRO A 101 -2.13 13.45 -3.34
C PRO A 101 -1.90 12.86 -4.72
N GLU A 102 -2.30 13.58 -5.77
CA GLU A 102 -2.26 13.12 -7.17
C GLU A 102 -0.83 12.83 -7.62
N ILE A 103 0.12 13.71 -7.28
CA ILE A 103 1.55 13.56 -7.57
C ILE A 103 2.15 12.43 -6.73
N ASN A 104 1.81 12.37 -5.44
CA ASN A 104 2.35 11.36 -4.53
C ASN A 104 1.91 9.94 -4.94
N LEU A 105 0.63 9.79 -5.31
CA LEU A 105 0.07 8.55 -5.84
C LEU A 105 0.71 8.18 -7.17
N HIS A 106 0.86 9.12 -8.10
CA HIS A 106 1.51 8.88 -9.39
C HIS A 106 2.95 8.36 -9.23
N LEU A 107 3.77 9.02 -8.41
CA LEU A 107 5.14 8.59 -8.16
C LEU A 107 5.19 7.30 -7.35
N GLY A 108 4.26 7.11 -6.40
CA GLY A 108 4.19 5.91 -5.59
C GLY A 108 3.84 4.68 -6.41
N GLN A 109 2.80 4.74 -7.27
CA GLN A 109 2.46 3.63 -8.15
C GLN A 109 3.61 3.29 -9.10
N LYS A 110 4.30 4.31 -9.64
CA LYS A 110 5.46 4.09 -10.51
C LYS A 110 6.60 3.41 -9.78
N TYR A 111 6.78 3.70 -8.49
CA TYR A 111 7.75 2.99 -7.67
C TYR A 111 7.34 1.53 -7.42
N ILE A 112 6.06 1.25 -7.15
CA ILE A 112 5.54 -0.13 -7.05
C ILE A 112 5.81 -0.90 -8.35
N GLU A 113 5.50 -0.32 -9.51
CA GLU A 113 5.75 -0.93 -10.82
C GLU A 113 7.23 -1.29 -11.00
N ILE A 114 8.14 -0.40 -10.59
CA ILE A 114 9.60 -0.66 -10.65
C ILE A 114 9.97 -1.84 -9.76
N LEU A 115 9.43 -1.91 -8.53
CA LEU A 115 9.75 -3.00 -7.60
C LEU A 115 9.17 -4.33 -8.09
N LEU A 116 7.92 -4.36 -8.54
CA LEU A 116 7.29 -5.59 -9.04
C LEU A 116 7.98 -6.14 -10.28
N LYS A 117 8.52 -5.27 -11.14
CA LYS A 117 9.30 -5.64 -12.34
C LYS A 117 10.77 -5.96 -12.06
N ASP A 118 11.25 -5.82 -10.82
CA ASP A 118 12.64 -6.17 -10.49
C ASP A 118 12.82 -7.70 -10.56
N GLU A 119 13.81 -8.16 -11.32
CA GLU A 119 14.13 -9.58 -11.54
C GLU A 119 14.42 -10.38 -10.26
N LYS A 120 14.74 -9.69 -9.16
CA LYS A 120 14.96 -10.31 -7.86
C LYS A 120 13.68 -10.42 -7.05
N ILE A 121 12.69 -9.58 -7.32
CA ILE A 121 11.38 -9.55 -6.66
C ILE A 121 10.39 -10.42 -7.44
N LYS A 122 10.42 -10.39 -8.78
CA LYS A 122 9.57 -11.19 -9.68
C LYS A 122 8.08 -11.11 -9.32
N GLY A 123 7.60 -9.92 -8.99
CA GLY A 123 6.22 -9.68 -8.58
C GLY A 123 5.85 -10.17 -7.18
N ASP A 124 6.77 -10.76 -6.40
CA ASP A 124 6.48 -11.23 -5.05
C ASP A 124 6.16 -10.07 -4.08
N LEU A 125 5.04 -10.19 -3.37
CA LEU A 125 4.54 -9.13 -2.50
C LEU A 125 5.33 -8.99 -1.19
N PHE A 126 5.90 -10.07 -0.64
CA PHE A 126 6.75 -9.98 0.54
C PHE A 126 8.06 -9.27 0.22
N LEU A 127 8.71 -9.65 -0.87
CA LEU A 127 9.92 -9.02 -1.37
C LEU A 127 9.67 -7.56 -1.76
N MET A 128 8.55 -7.26 -2.42
CA MET A 128 8.17 -5.89 -2.77
C MET A 128 7.97 -5.04 -1.50
N ALA A 129 7.20 -5.51 -0.52
CA ALA A 129 6.98 -4.78 0.73
C ALA A 129 8.28 -4.61 1.55
N ALA A 130 9.15 -5.63 1.55
CA ALA A 130 10.47 -5.55 2.18
C ALA A 130 11.37 -4.50 1.49
N ALA A 131 11.37 -4.45 0.15
CA ALA A 131 12.11 -3.45 -0.61
C ALA A 131 11.51 -2.04 -0.48
N TRP A 132 10.19 -1.93 -0.34
CA TRP A 132 9.49 -0.68 -0.11
C TRP A 132 9.91 -0.05 1.22
N ASN A 133 9.82 -0.80 2.33
CA ASN A 133 10.13 -0.31 3.67
C ASN A 133 11.65 -0.26 3.94
N GLY A 134 12.36 -1.34 3.66
CA GLY A 134 13.79 -1.48 3.95
C GLY A 134 14.72 -0.92 2.86
N GLY A 135 14.22 -0.71 1.65
CA GLY A 135 15.01 -0.36 0.48
C GLY A 135 15.55 -1.58 -0.28
N PRO A 136 15.65 -1.55 -1.63
CA PRO A 136 16.13 -2.68 -2.43
C PRO A 136 17.54 -3.14 -2.07
N GLY A 137 18.42 -2.22 -1.64
CA GLY A 137 19.78 -2.54 -1.20
C GLY A 137 19.81 -3.42 0.05
N ASN A 138 18.95 -3.14 1.04
CA ASN A 138 18.84 -3.95 2.24
C ASN A 138 18.21 -5.30 1.94
N LEU A 139 17.15 -5.34 1.12
CA LEU A 139 16.57 -6.60 0.67
C LEU A 139 17.63 -7.53 0.04
N ASN A 140 18.45 -6.98 -0.86
CA ASN A 140 19.55 -7.72 -1.49
C ASN A 140 20.55 -8.26 -0.47
N LYS A 141 20.85 -7.49 0.58
CA LYS A 141 21.76 -7.91 1.66
C LYS A 141 21.15 -9.02 2.50
N TRP A 142 19.87 -8.93 2.85
CA TRP A 142 19.18 -9.95 3.66
C TRP A 142 19.09 -11.28 2.93
N ARG A 143 18.67 -11.28 1.67
CA ARG A 143 18.56 -12.50 0.85
C ARG A 143 19.88 -13.24 0.64
N ARG A 144 21.02 -12.56 0.69
CA ARG A 144 22.33 -13.18 0.56
C ARG A 144 22.86 -13.79 1.85
N ARG A 145 22.35 -13.32 3.00
CA ARG A 145 22.89 -13.67 4.32
C ARG A 145 22.15 -14.82 4.99
N THR A 146 20.91 -15.06 4.59
CA THR A 146 20.08 -16.09 5.20
C THR A 146 19.51 -17.01 4.14
N ASP A 147 19.76 -18.30 4.28
CA ASP A 147 19.02 -19.33 3.55
C ASP A 147 17.66 -19.50 4.25
N TYR A 148 16.62 -19.00 3.59
CA TYR A 148 15.24 -19.12 4.05
C TYR A 148 14.56 -20.38 3.48
N MET A 149 15.33 -21.33 2.95
CA MET A 149 14.86 -22.64 2.49
C MET A 149 13.73 -22.56 1.44
N SER A 150 13.67 -21.43 0.71
CA SER A 150 12.57 -21.09 -0.20
C SER A 150 11.19 -21.02 0.45
N ASP A 151 11.10 -20.91 1.78
CA ASP A 151 9.85 -20.77 2.54
C ASP A 151 9.50 -19.26 2.72
N PRO A 152 8.30 -18.82 2.30
CA PRO A 152 7.89 -17.42 2.39
C PRO A 152 7.78 -16.87 3.82
N LEU A 153 7.28 -17.67 4.76
CA LEU A 153 7.06 -17.24 6.14
C LEU A 153 8.38 -17.21 6.90
N PHE A 154 9.22 -18.21 6.69
CA PHE A 154 10.57 -18.23 7.24
C PHE A 154 11.42 -17.09 6.67
N PHE A 155 11.23 -16.72 5.40
CA PHE A 155 11.85 -15.51 4.86
C PHE A 155 11.51 -14.27 5.69
N ILE A 156 10.23 -14.03 6.01
CA ILE A 156 9.83 -12.90 6.85
C ILE A 156 10.55 -12.97 8.20
N GLU A 157 10.44 -14.09 8.91
CA GLU A 157 11.04 -14.24 10.25
C GLU A 157 12.57 -14.08 10.24
N SER A 158 13.22 -14.46 9.13
CA SER A 158 14.66 -14.33 8.96
C SER A 158 15.16 -12.89 8.76
N LEU A 159 14.27 -11.95 8.42
CA LEU A 159 14.66 -10.56 8.18
C LEU A 159 15.19 -9.93 9.47
N PRO A 160 16.41 -9.35 9.52
CA PRO A 160 16.93 -8.72 10.73
C PRO A 160 16.11 -7.51 11.22
N SER A 161 15.40 -6.84 10.33
CA SER A 161 14.60 -5.66 10.63
C SER A 161 13.21 -6.05 11.16
N ARG A 162 13.01 -5.96 12.48
CA ARG A 162 11.68 -6.16 13.10
C ARG A 162 10.62 -5.22 12.51
N GLU A 163 11.00 -3.98 12.22
CA GLU A 163 10.10 -3.00 11.60
C GLU A 163 9.61 -3.51 10.23
N THR A 164 10.52 -4.04 9.42
CA THR A 164 10.18 -4.54 8.08
C THR A 164 9.32 -5.80 8.13
N ARG A 165 9.55 -6.71 9.08
CA ARG A 165 8.68 -7.88 9.30
C ARG A 165 7.23 -7.46 9.56
N ILE A 166 7.05 -6.59 10.55
CA ILE A 166 5.74 -6.03 10.93
C ILE A 166 5.13 -5.26 9.75
N PHE A 167 5.94 -4.55 8.97
CA PHE A 167 5.46 -3.81 7.80
C PHE A 167 4.86 -4.77 6.75
N ILE A 168 5.54 -5.86 6.43
CA ILE A 168 5.05 -6.88 5.47
C ILE A 168 3.71 -7.44 5.95
N GLU A 169 3.64 -7.91 7.20
CA GLU A 169 2.42 -8.47 7.80
C GLU A 169 1.24 -7.49 7.71
N ARG A 170 1.47 -6.22 8.06
CA ARG A 170 0.44 -5.18 8.05
C ARG A 170 0.00 -4.81 6.65
N VAL A 171 0.92 -4.69 5.69
CA VAL A 171 0.57 -4.35 4.30
C VAL A 171 -0.26 -5.47 3.68
N LEU A 172 0.12 -6.73 3.86
CA LEU A 172 -0.65 -7.84 3.30
C LEU A 172 -2.02 -8.01 3.97
N SER A 173 -2.09 -7.86 5.29
CA SER A 173 -3.38 -7.83 6.00
C SER A 173 -4.30 -6.72 5.47
N ASN A 174 -3.76 -5.51 5.30
CA ASN A 174 -4.52 -4.39 4.73
C ASN A 174 -4.93 -4.67 3.27
N LEU A 175 -4.07 -5.29 2.46
CA LEU A 175 -4.36 -5.65 1.07
C LEU A 175 -5.56 -6.59 1.00
N TRP A 176 -5.61 -7.63 1.82
CA TRP A 176 -6.72 -8.58 1.84
C TRP A 176 -8.03 -7.91 2.28
N ILE A 177 -7.96 -7.00 3.26
CA ILE A 177 -9.14 -6.26 3.71
C ILE A 177 -9.65 -5.31 2.61
N TYR A 178 -8.75 -4.61 1.89
CA TYR A 178 -9.17 -3.78 0.76
C TYR A 178 -9.69 -4.61 -0.42
N ARG A 179 -9.09 -5.77 -0.71
CA ARG A 179 -9.62 -6.70 -1.72
C ARG A 179 -11.03 -7.15 -1.36
N ASN A 180 -11.26 -7.60 -0.12
CA ASN A 180 -12.60 -7.97 0.35
C ASN A 180 -13.60 -6.81 0.24
N ARG A 181 -13.21 -5.58 0.61
CA ARG A 181 -14.04 -4.37 0.41
C ARG A 181 -14.43 -4.10 -1.03
N PHE A 182 -13.56 -4.43 -1.97
CA PHE A 182 -13.81 -4.25 -3.39
C PHE A 182 -14.48 -5.49 -4.02
N GLY A 183 -14.90 -6.49 -3.23
CA GLY A 183 -15.46 -7.74 -3.74
C GLY A 183 -14.44 -8.60 -4.48
N GLN A 184 -13.14 -8.34 -4.29
CA GLN A 184 -12.06 -9.04 -4.97
C GLN A 184 -11.60 -10.26 -4.16
N ARG A 185 -11.27 -11.34 -4.88
CA ARG A 185 -10.57 -12.51 -4.32
C ARG A 185 -9.21 -12.14 -3.72
N THR A 186 -8.66 -13.02 -2.89
CA THR A 186 -7.36 -12.81 -2.21
C THR A 186 -6.29 -13.85 -2.60
N PRO A 187 -5.81 -13.90 -3.86
CA PRO A 187 -4.86 -14.93 -4.32
C PRO A 187 -3.57 -15.01 -3.50
N SER A 188 -3.09 -13.89 -2.98
CA SER A 188 -1.89 -13.87 -2.15
C SER A 188 -2.10 -14.48 -0.76
N LEU A 189 -3.33 -14.42 -0.22
CA LEU A 189 -3.66 -15.13 1.01
C LEU A 189 -3.74 -16.64 0.75
N ASP A 190 -4.37 -17.02 -0.35
CA ASP A 190 -4.48 -18.42 -0.77
C ASP A 190 -3.11 -19.05 -0.99
N ALA A 191 -2.19 -18.33 -1.67
CA ALA A 191 -0.81 -18.76 -1.89
C ALA A 191 -0.07 -18.99 -0.55
N ILE A 192 -0.14 -18.05 0.39
CA ILE A 192 0.53 -18.21 1.69
C ILE A 192 -0.06 -19.39 2.47
N ALA A 193 -1.37 -19.59 2.44
CA ALA A 193 -2.02 -20.73 3.08
C ALA A 193 -1.58 -22.08 2.49
N ALA A 194 -1.20 -22.09 1.20
CA ALA A 194 -0.62 -23.23 0.50
C ALA A 194 0.90 -23.38 0.70
N GLY A 195 1.55 -22.47 1.45
CA GLY A 195 3.02 -22.43 1.59
C GLY A 195 3.76 -21.86 0.37
N GLU A 196 3.04 -21.21 -0.54
CA GLU A 196 3.57 -20.62 -1.76
C GLU A 196 3.88 -19.12 -1.60
N TRP A 197 4.75 -18.61 -2.46
CA TRP A 197 5.12 -17.19 -2.47
C TRP A 197 3.94 -16.33 -2.98
N PRO A 198 3.57 -15.25 -2.25
CA PRO A 198 2.45 -14.40 -2.64
C PRO A 198 2.81 -13.49 -3.81
N VAL A 199 2.66 -13.99 -5.03
CA VAL A 199 2.88 -13.20 -6.26
C VAL A 199 1.72 -12.22 -6.49
N TYR A 200 2.05 -11.00 -6.92
CA TYR A 200 1.08 -9.99 -7.28
C TYR A 200 0.25 -10.44 -8.50
N VAL A 201 -1.06 -10.49 -8.30
CA VAL A 201 -2.06 -10.72 -9.36
C VAL A 201 -2.90 -9.46 -9.46
N GLU A 202 -2.90 -8.85 -10.65
CA GLU A 202 -3.78 -7.71 -10.96
C GLU A 202 -5.22 -8.20 -11.06
N LEU A 203 -6.13 -7.60 -10.30
CA LEU A 203 -7.55 -7.98 -10.26
C LEU A 203 -8.48 -6.88 -10.80
N GLY A 204 -7.91 -5.79 -11.31
CA GLY A 204 -8.65 -4.69 -11.90
C GLY A 204 -9.02 -3.57 -10.92
N GLN A 205 -9.54 -2.48 -11.47
CA GLN A 205 -9.77 -1.21 -10.75
C GLN A 205 -11.20 -1.00 -10.27
N GLN A 206 -12.12 -1.87 -10.68
CA GLN A 206 -13.53 -1.80 -10.33
C GLN A 206 -13.79 -2.61 -9.06
N ALA A 207 -14.49 -1.98 -8.11
CA ALA A 207 -15.56 -2.67 -7.41
C ALA A 207 -16.70 -2.69 -8.43
N GLU A 208 -17.13 -3.86 -8.92
CA GLU A 208 -18.34 -3.92 -9.73
C GLU A 208 -19.47 -3.23 -8.93
N GLU A 209 -20.17 -2.20 -9.44
CA GLU A 209 -21.19 -2.33 -10.49
C GLU A 209 -22.27 -3.40 -10.19
N MET A 210 -22.35 -3.92 -8.95
CA MET A 210 -23.44 -4.79 -8.46
C MET A 210 -24.53 -4.04 -7.67
N ALA A 211 -24.43 -2.71 -7.53
CA ALA A 211 -25.44 -1.91 -6.83
C ALA A 211 -26.44 -1.21 -7.78
N GLU A 212 -26.23 -1.25 -9.11
CA GLU A 212 -27.13 -0.63 -10.08
C GLU A 212 -28.03 -1.62 -10.85
N SER A 213 -27.88 -2.94 -10.65
CA SER A 213 -28.75 -3.94 -11.29
C SER A 213 -29.96 -4.40 -10.45
N ASP A 214 -30.03 -4.04 -9.17
CA ASP A 214 -31.16 -4.36 -8.27
C ASP A 214 -32.02 -3.11 -7.98
N GLY A 215 -32.37 -2.39 -9.04
CA GLY A 215 -33.56 -1.53 -9.02
C GLY A 215 -34.82 -2.42 -9.05
N PRO A 216 -35.90 -2.07 -8.32
CA PRO A 216 -37.09 -2.91 -8.27
C PRO A 216 -37.65 -3.08 -9.67
N ARG A 217 -37.76 -4.33 -10.12
CA ARG A 217 -38.56 -4.67 -11.31
C ARG A 217 -40.01 -4.38 -10.94
N ASN A 218 -40.61 -3.45 -11.68
CA ASN A 218 -42.05 -3.15 -11.65
C ASN A 218 -42.90 -4.42 -11.80
#